data_AF-A0A8D8NQL1-F1
#
_entry.id   AF-A0A8D8NQL1-F1
#
_cell.length_a   1.000
_cell.length_b   1.000
_cell.length_c   1.000
_cell.angle_alpha   90.00
_cell.angle_beta   90.00
_cell.angle_gamma   90.00
#
_symmetry.space_group_name_H-M   'P 1'
#
loop_
_entity.id
_entity.type
_entity.pdbx_description
1 polymer ?
#
loop_
_entity_poly.entity_id
_entity_poly.type
_entity_poly.pdbx_seq_one_letter_code
_entity_poly.pdbx_strand_id
1 'polypeptide(L)'
;MVEICALLGVTYISNKENYPLHEKVFIIFMISSLSYMLATLKLLKVLQPNGPQTAHEESALRYKRAFFALSIASTVGLILFFLKHRFLCHDLAFSWFALCEYIVASANMGFHCTTMLDFPTEDFLIAKNTERYRKKQAALSWKLD
;
A
#
# COMPACT_ATOMS: atom_id res chain seq x y z
N MET A 1 -8.49 -0.66 -6.21
CA MET A 1 -9.21 -0.07 -7.37
C MET A 1 -9.72 1.33 -7.04
N VAL A 2 -10.59 1.50 -6.04
CA VAL A 2 -11.13 2.83 -5.64
C VAL A 2 -10.02 3.84 -5.36
N GLU A 3 -8.97 3.44 -4.63
CA GLU A 3 -7.82 4.31 -4.32
C GLU A 3 -7.07 4.80 -5.58
N ILE A 4 -6.92 3.97 -6.60
CA ILE A 4 -6.20 4.28 -7.84
C ILE A 4 -7.02 5.26 -8.67
N CYS A 5 -8.34 5.02 -8.77
CA CYS A 5 -9.26 5.96 -9.42
C CYS A 5 -9.27 7.32 -8.70
N ALA A 6 -9.24 7.32 -7.36
CA ALA A 6 -9.17 8.55 -6.58
C ALA A 6 -7.84 9.28 -6.77
N LEU A 7 -6.71 8.56 -6.80
CA LEU A 7 -5.39 9.12 -7.10
C LEU A 7 -5.36 9.77 -8.50
N LEU A 8 -5.90 9.08 -9.52
CA LEU A 8 -6.03 9.63 -10.87
C LEU A 8 -6.91 10.88 -10.88
N GLY A 9 -8.02 10.86 -10.13
CA GLY A 9 -8.91 12.01 -9.98
C GLY A 9 -8.21 13.23 -9.38
N VAL A 10 -7.41 13.05 -8.32
CA VAL A 10 -6.60 14.12 -7.71
C VAL A 10 -5.55 14.66 -8.70
N THR A 11 -4.93 13.79 -9.51
CA THR A 11 -3.96 14.25 -10.51
C THR A 11 -4.58 14.98 -11.70
N TYR A 12 -5.81 14.62 -12.07
CA TYR A 12 -6.49 15.18 -13.24
C TYR A 12 -7.23 16.48 -12.89
N ILE A 13 -7.93 16.51 -11.76
CA ILE A 13 -8.72 17.67 -11.34
C ILE A 13 -7.80 18.60 -10.56
N SER A 14 -7.33 19.67 -11.18
CA SER A 14 -6.50 20.63 -10.44
C SER A 14 -7.32 21.43 -9.43
N ASN A 15 -6.72 21.73 -8.28
CA ASN A 15 -7.28 22.63 -7.27
C ASN A 15 -7.73 23.99 -7.86
N LYS A 16 -7.01 24.49 -8.89
CA LYS A 16 -7.36 25.75 -9.59
C LYS A 16 -8.66 25.69 -10.39
N GLU A 17 -9.02 24.52 -10.91
CA GLU A 17 -10.20 24.35 -11.77
C GLU A 17 -11.45 24.12 -10.95
N ASN A 18 -11.35 23.27 -9.92
CA ASN A 18 -12.50 22.94 -9.07
C ASN A 18 -12.06 22.51 -7.66
N TYR A 19 -11.77 23.50 -6.81
CA TYR A 19 -11.39 23.31 -5.41
C TYR A 19 -12.30 22.33 -4.63
N PRO A 20 -13.64 22.48 -4.61
CA PRO A 20 -14.49 21.61 -3.79
C PRO A 20 -14.48 20.16 -4.28
N LEU A 21 -14.33 19.93 -5.59
CA LEU A 21 -14.22 18.58 -6.12
C LEU A 21 -12.87 17.96 -5.77
N HIS A 22 -11.77 18.69 -5.95
CA HIS A 22 -10.43 18.24 -5.58
C HIS A 22 -10.36 17.81 -4.10
N GLU A 23 -10.90 18.65 -3.19
CA GLU A 23 -10.95 18.34 -1.76
C GLU A 23 -11.68 17.02 -1.47
N LYS A 24 -12.83 16.76 -2.10
CA LYS A 24 -13.61 15.54 -1.88
C LYS A 24 -12.90 14.31 -2.40
N VAL A 25 -12.36 14.36 -3.62
CA VAL A 25 -11.61 13.23 -4.21
C VAL A 25 -10.35 12.95 -3.39
N PHE A 26 -9.68 13.99 -2.91
CA PHE A 26 -8.52 13.87 -2.04
C PHE A 26 -8.86 13.13 -0.74
N ILE A 27 -9.95 13.50 -0.05
CA ILE A 27 -10.40 12.81 1.17
C ILE A 27 -10.72 11.34 0.89
N ILE A 28 -11.38 11.05 -0.23
CA ILE A 28 -11.68 9.66 -0.65
C ILE A 28 -10.38 8.87 -0.88
N PHE A 29 -9.39 9.47 -1.53
CA PHE A 29 -8.06 8.88 -1.72
C PHE A 29 -7.39 8.57 -0.37
N MET A 30 -7.42 9.50 0.58
CA MET A 30 -6.85 9.31 1.92
C MET A 30 -7.48 8.13 2.67
N ILE A 31 -8.81 8.08 2.72
CA ILE A 31 -9.53 7.03 3.46
C ILE A 31 -9.32 5.66 2.78
N SER A 32 -9.44 5.61 1.45
CA SER A 32 -9.30 4.36 0.70
C SER A 32 -7.89 3.80 0.79
N SER A 33 -6.84 4.61 0.58
CA SER A 33 -5.43 4.16 0.67
C SER A 33 -5.05 3.70 2.08
N LEU A 34 -5.41 4.44 3.12
CA LEU A 34 -5.15 4.03 4.51
C LEU A 34 -5.87 2.73 4.88
N SER A 35 -7.12 2.58 4.43
CA SER A 35 -7.89 1.35 4.66
C SER A 35 -7.27 0.15 3.96
N TYR A 36 -6.77 0.33 2.74
CA TYR A 36 -6.08 -0.71 1.97
C TYR A 36 -4.77 -1.13 2.63
N MET A 37 -3.93 -0.17 3.04
CA MET A 37 -2.69 -0.46 3.75
C MET A 37 -2.95 -1.20 5.08
N LEU A 38 -3.96 -0.76 5.84
CA LEU A 38 -4.35 -1.42 7.09
C LEU A 38 -4.88 -2.83 6.86
N ALA A 39 -5.77 -3.02 5.87
CA ALA A 39 -6.29 -4.33 5.50
C ALA A 39 -5.17 -5.28 5.09
N THR A 40 -4.19 -4.80 4.31
CA THR A 40 -3.03 -5.58 3.87
C THR A 40 -2.14 -5.98 5.04
N LEU A 41 -1.88 -5.06 5.99
CA LEU A 41 -1.12 -5.36 7.20
C LEU A 41 -1.83 -6.36 8.11
N LYS A 42 -3.16 -6.27 8.21
CA LYS A 42 -3.99 -7.22 8.98
C LYS A 42 -4.00 -8.60 8.32
N LEU A 43 -4.19 -8.64 7.00
CA LEU A 43 -4.14 -9.85 6.21
C LEU A 43 -2.80 -10.56 6.40
N LEU A 44 -1.69 -9.82 6.30
CA LEU A 44 -0.35 -10.37 6.49
C LEU A 44 -0.15 -10.95 7.90
N LYS A 45 -0.68 -10.30 8.95
CA LYS A 45 -0.68 -10.86 10.32
C LYS A 45 -1.50 -12.14 10.45
N VAL A 46 -2.61 -12.25 9.72
CA VAL A 46 -3.46 -13.45 9.74
C VAL A 46 -2.81 -14.59 8.96
N LEU A 47 -2.13 -14.30 7.84
CA LEU A 47 -1.43 -15.29 7.03
C LEU A 47 -0.16 -15.82 7.72
N GLN A 48 0.50 -15.01 8.54
CA GLN A 48 1.73 -15.37 9.28
C GLN A 48 1.50 -15.38 10.80
N PRO A 49 0.66 -16.29 11.34
CA PRO A 49 0.36 -16.33 12.77
C PRO A 49 1.58 -16.70 13.63
N ASN A 50 2.56 -17.41 13.06
CA ASN A 50 3.80 -17.83 13.73
C ASN A 50 4.98 -16.85 13.52
N GLY A 51 4.73 -15.69 12.91
CA GLY A 51 5.76 -14.70 12.58
C GLY A 51 6.44 -14.94 11.22
N PRO A 52 7.31 -13.99 10.78
CA PRO A 52 8.04 -14.11 9.53
C PRO A 52 8.98 -15.33 9.58
N GLN A 53 8.90 -16.21 8.57
CA GLN A 53 9.73 -17.41 8.51
C GLN A 53 11.08 -17.13 7.84
N THR A 54 11.16 -16.04 7.07
CA THR A 54 12.34 -15.66 6.28
C THR A 54 12.79 -14.23 6.60
N ALA A 55 14.10 -13.96 6.59
CA ALA A 55 14.66 -12.61 6.78
C ALA A 55 14.15 -11.58 5.76
N HIS A 56 13.78 -12.04 4.56
CA HIS A 56 13.13 -11.22 3.53
C HIS A 56 11.72 -10.78 3.94
N GLU A 57 10.91 -11.67 4.53
CA GLU A 57 9.56 -11.37 4.99
C GLU A 57 9.58 -10.37 6.15
N GLU A 58 10.56 -10.46 7.06
CA GLU A 58 10.73 -9.50 8.16
C GLU A 58 11.06 -8.09 7.62
N SER A 59 11.97 -8.01 6.67
CA SER A 59 12.36 -6.74 6.04
C SER A 59 11.18 -6.12 5.29
N ALA A 60 10.45 -6.91 4.50
CA ALA A 60 9.27 -6.45 3.78
C ALA A 60 8.15 -5.96 4.72
N LEU A 61 7.90 -6.70 5.81
CA LEU A 61 6.99 -6.28 6.88
C LEU A 61 7.40 -4.94 7.48
N ARG A 62 8.70 -4.72 7.71
CA ARG A 62 9.22 -3.45 8.23
C ARG A 62 8.99 -2.31 7.25
N TYR A 63 9.26 -2.51 5.95
CA TYR A 63 8.98 -1.50 4.93
C TYR A 63 7.49 -1.17 4.83
N LYS A 64 6.61 -2.17 4.83
CA LYS A 64 5.15 -1.96 4.82
C LYS A 64 4.67 -1.14 6.01
N ARG A 65 5.19 -1.44 7.22
CA ARG A 65 4.89 -0.66 8.43
C ARG A 65 5.45 0.77 8.34
N ALA A 66 6.64 0.95 7.78
CA ALA A 66 7.24 2.26 7.59
C ALA A 66 6.42 3.12 6.63
N PHE A 67 5.98 2.57 5.48
CA PHE A 67 5.10 3.29 4.55
C PHE A 67 3.75 3.63 5.19
N PHE A 68 3.14 2.71 5.94
CA PHE A 68 1.90 2.99 6.66
C PHE A 68 2.06 4.10 7.70
N ALA A 69 3.15 4.07 8.48
CA ALA A 69 3.45 5.10 9.46
C ALA A 69 3.71 6.46 8.80
N LEU A 70 4.45 6.48 7.68
CA LEU A 70 4.69 7.67 6.88
C LEU A 70 3.38 8.26 6.33
N SER A 71 2.51 7.43 5.76
CA SER A 71 1.19 7.86 5.27
C SER A 71 0.33 8.46 6.38
N ILE A 72 0.30 7.86 7.59
CA ILE A 72 -0.42 8.43 8.73
C ILE A 72 0.20 9.77 9.16
N ALA A 73 1.51 9.83 9.33
CA ALA A 73 2.20 11.05 9.75
C ALA A 73 1.96 12.20 8.77
N SER A 74 2.03 11.92 7.47
CA SER A 74 1.74 12.89 6.41
C SER A 74 0.26 13.27 6.35
N THR A 75 -0.66 12.35 6.64
CA THR A 75 -2.10 12.64 6.77
C THR A 75 -2.35 13.65 7.90
N VAL A 76 -1.76 13.41 9.08
CA VAL A 76 -1.88 14.31 10.22
C VAL A 76 -1.26 15.67 9.90
N GLY A 77 -0.06 15.69 9.32
CA GLY A 77 0.59 16.91 8.86
C GLY A 77 -0.30 17.70 7.89
N LEU A 78 -0.92 17.02 6.93
CA LEU A 78 -1.82 17.64 5.96
C LEU A 78 -3.05 18.26 6.62
N ILE A 79 -3.69 17.58 7.58
CA ILE A 79 -4.82 18.14 8.34
C ILE A 79 -4.38 19.38 9.12
N LEU A 80 -3.22 19.33 9.79
CA LEU A 80 -2.69 20.45 10.56
C LEU A 80 -2.36 21.64 9.67
N PHE A 81 -1.69 21.43 8.53
CA PHE A 81 -1.38 22.49 7.58
C PHE A 81 -2.63 23.03 6.89
N PHE A 82 -3.62 22.20 6.62
CA PHE A 82 -4.91 22.62 6.08
C PHE A 82 -5.66 23.54 7.05
N LEU A 83 -5.73 23.18 8.33
CA LEU A 83 -6.32 24.03 9.37
C LEU A 83 -5.51 25.32 9.54
N LYS A 84 -4.19 25.24 9.63
CA LYS A 84 -3.31 26.40 9.78
C LYS A 84 -3.43 27.35 8.57
N HIS A 85 -3.54 26.82 7.36
CA HIS A 85 -3.77 27.61 6.14
C HIS A 85 -5.13 28.33 6.18
N ARG A 86 -6.19 27.66 6.61
CA ARG A 86 -7.55 28.23 6.71
C ARG A 86 -7.64 29.36 7.76
N PHE A 87 -6.91 29.24 8.87
CA PHE A 87 -7.05 30.14 10.03
C PHE A 87 -5.96 31.21 10.15
N LEU A 88 -4.72 31.00 9.69
CA LEU A 88 -3.58 31.86 10.02
C LEU A 88 -3.01 32.70 8.86
N CYS A 89 -3.52 32.61 7.62
CA CYS A 89 -3.08 33.43 6.48
C CYS A 89 -1.55 33.53 6.31
N HIS A 90 -0.84 32.39 6.42
CA HIS A 90 0.62 32.36 6.34
C HIS A 90 1.10 31.87 4.97
N ASP A 91 1.93 32.65 4.28
CA ASP A 91 2.35 32.50 2.87
C ASP A 91 3.10 31.19 2.50
N LEU A 92 3.40 30.30 3.46
CA LEU A 92 4.11 29.03 3.22
C LEU A 92 3.27 27.78 3.49
N ALA A 93 2.06 27.93 4.05
CA ALA A 93 1.25 26.78 4.41
C ALA A 93 0.78 25.96 3.19
N PHE A 94 0.66 26.61 2.02
CA PHE A 94 0.30 25.94 0.77
C PHE A 94 1.42 25.01 0.24
N SER A 95 2.69 25.42 0.33
CA SER A 95 3.82 24.59 -0.10
C SER A 95 4.01 23.36 0.79
N TRP A 96 3.88 23.52 2.11
CA TRP A 96 3.96 22.40 3.05
C TRP A 96 2.77 21.43 2.89
N PHE A 97 1.58 21.95 2.59
CA PHE A 97 0.42 21.14 2.24
C PHE A 97 0.70 20.27 1.00
N ALA A 98 1.15 20.90 -0.10
CA ALA A 98 1.47 20.19 -1.34
C ALA A 98 2.58 19.14 -1.13
N LEU A 99 3.59 19.46 -0.32
CA LEU A 99 4.64 18.50 0.05
C LEU A 99 4.06 17.26 0.76
N CYS A 100 3.16 17.46 1.73
CA CYS A 100 2.52 16.35 2.43
C CYS A 100 1.68 15.49 1.47
N GLU A 101 0.95 16.12 0.54
CA GLU A 101 0.19 15.43 -0.50
C GLU A 101 1.09 14.56 -1.39
N TYR A 102 2.22 15.10 -1.85
CA TYR A 102 3.21 14.32 -2.61
C TYR A 102 3.77 13.15 -1.80
N ILE A 103 4.11 13.36 -0.52
CA ILE A 103 4.63 12.27 0.34
C ILE A 103 3.60 11.16 0.50
N VAL A 104 2.31 11.48 0.69
CA VAL A 104 1.26 10.46 0.78
C VAL A 104 1.14 9.68 -0.53
N ALA A 105 1.11 10.37 -1.67
CA ALA A 105 1.02 9.73 -2.97
C ALA A 105 2.22 8.80 -3.22
N SER A 106 3.44 9.27 -2.93
CA SER A 106 4.67 8.48 -3.02
C SER A 106 4.68 7.30 -2.06
N ALA A 107 4.24 7.46 -0.82
CA ALA A 107 4.14 6.37 0.15
C ALA A 107 3.11 5.31 -0.31
N ASN A 108 2.00 5.73 -0.91
CA ASN A 108 1.02 4.83 -1.51
C ASN A 108 1.62 4.02 -2.67
N MET A 109 2.29 4.68 -3.61
CA MET A 109 2.97 4.00 -4.72
C MET A 109 4.07 3.05 -4.23
N GLY A 110 4.87 3.49 -3.25
CA GLY A 110 5.90 2.68 -2.61
C GLY A 110 5.31 1.44 -1.92
N PHE A 111 4.19 1.59 -1.22
CA PHE A 111 3.48 0.47 -0.62
C PHE A 111 3.03 -0.56 -1.66
N HIS A 112 2.43 -0.13 -2.76
CA HIS A 112 2.09 -1.05 -3.87
C HIS A 112 3.34 -1.71 -4.46
N CYS A 113 4.45 -0.99 -4.61
CA CYS A 113 5.71 -1.56 -5.08
C CYS A 113 6.23 -2.66 -4.13
N THR A 114 6.13 -2.46 -2.80
CA THR A 114 6.53 -3.51 -1.84
C THR A 114 5.71 -4.78 -1.99
N THR A 115 4.43 -4.71 -2.41
CA THR A 115 3.65 -5.91 -2.67
C THR A 115 4.13 -6.68 -3.91
N MET A 116 4.76 -6.01 -4.87
CA MET A 116 5.39 -6.69 -6.02
C MET A 116 6.68 -7.40 -5.62
N LEU A 117 7.43 -6.83 -4.65
CA LEU A 117 8.67 -7.42 -4.14
C LEU A 117 8.45 -8.59 -3.18
N ASP A 118 7.25 -8.76 -2.63
CA ASP A 118 6.88 -9.92 -1.81
C ASP A 118 6.62 -11.18 -2.66
N PHE A 119 6.28 -11.02 -3.94
CA PHE A 119 6.04 -12.13 -4.87
C PHE A 119 6.98 -12.11 -6.08
N PRO A 120 8.31 -12.12 -5.90
CA PRO A 120 9.24 -12.11 -7.03
C PRO A 120 9.33 -13.47 -7.74
N THR A 121 8.84 -14.56 -7.13
CA THR A 121 9.09 -15.94 -7.59
C THR A 121 7.93 -16.89 -7.28
N GLU A 122 6.70 -16.48 -7.53
CA GLU A 122 5.61 -17.45 -7.72
C GLU A 122 5.66 -17.88 -9.19
N ASP A 123 6.44 -18.92 -9.49
CA ASP A 123 6.18 -19.71 -10.70
C ASP A 123 4.75 -20.25 -10.55
N PHE A 124 3.79 -19.59 -11.21
CA PHE A 124 2.39 -20.01 -11.24
C PHE A 124 2.31 -21.34 -11.99
N LEU A 125 2.63 -22.44 -11.30
CA LEU A 125 2.55 -23.79 -11.80
C LEU A 125 1.07 -24.19 -11.85
N ILE A 126 0.45 -23.98 -13.01
CA ILE A 126 -0.86 -24.56 -13.34
C ILE A 126 -0.66 -26.06 -13.55
N ALA A 127 -0.55 -26.82 -12.46
CA ALA A 127 -0.44 -28.27 -12.52
C ALA A 127 -1.82 -28.88 -12.81
N LYS A 128 -2.13 -29.11 -14.09
CA LYS A 128 -3.27 -29.93 -14.53
C LYS A 128 -2.95 -31.43 -14.31
N ASN A 129 -2.94 -31.90 -13.05
CA ASN A 129 -2.97 -33.30 -12.56
C ASN A 129 -2.11 -33.49 -11.29
N THR A 130 -2.53 -32.91 -10.16
CA THR A 130 -1.86 -33.10 -8.86
C THR A 130 -1.75 -34.57 -8.43
N GLU A 131 -2.73 -35.40 -8.81
CA GLU A 131 -2.76 -36.85 -8.52
C GLU A 131 -1.59 -37.62 -9.18
N ARG A 132 -1.13 -37.18 -10.36
CA ARG A 132 -0.09 -37.89 -11.11
C ARG A 132 1.31 -37.62 -10.55
N TYR A 133 1.54 -36.42 -9.99
CA TYR A 133 2.79 -36.08 -9.31
C TYR A 133 2.93 -36.79 -7.96
N ARG A 134 1.86 -36.86 -7.15
CA ARG A 134 1.85 -37.60 -5.89
C ARG A 134 2.20 -39.07 -6.08
N LYS A 135 1.62 -39.73 -7.10
CA LYS A 135 1.94 -41.14 -7.43
C LYS A 135 3.39 -41.32 -7.90
N LYS A 136 3.93 -40.39 -8.70
CA LYS A 136 5.31 -40.49 -9.21
C LYS A 136 6.34 -40.31 -8.09
N GLN A 137 6.05 -39.45 -7.10
CA GLN A 137 6.92 -39.21 -5.95
C GLN A 137 6.87 -40.37 -4.95
N ALA A 138 5.68 -40.94 -4.67
CA ALA A 138 5.55 -42.14 -3.85
C ALA A 138 6.23 -43.37 -4.49
N ALA A 139 6.14 -43.52 -5.82
CA ALA A 139 6.80 -44.60 -6.56
C ALA A 139 8.34 -44.42 -6.63
N LEU A 140 8.84 -43.18 -6.58
CA LEU A 140 10.28 -42.93 -6.49
C LEU A 140 10.81 -43.26 -5.09
N SER A 141 10.07 -42.92 -4.05
CA SER A 141 10.41 -43.23 -2.65
C SER A 141 10.53 -44.74 -2.42
N TRP A 142 9.62 -45.54 -2.97
CA TRP A 142 9.64 -47.00 -2.85
C TRP A 142 10.82 -47.69 -3.57
N LYS A 143 11.50 -47.00 -4.49
CA LYS A 143 12.66 -47.54 -5.22
C LYS A 143 14.01 -47.19 -4.57
N LEU A 144 14.02 -46.35 -3.54
CA LEU A 144 15.22 -45.96 -2.82
C LEU A 144 15.41 -46.74 -1.50
N ASP A 145 14.46 -47.61 -1.14
CA ASP A 145 14.58 -48.65 -0.13
C ASP A 145 14.84 -50.02 -0.80
#